data_AF-A0A3N5D8A5-F1
#
_entry.id   AF-A0A3N5D8A5-F1
#
_cell.length_a   1.000
_cell.length_b   1.000
_cell.length_c   1.000
_cell.angle_alpha   90.00
_cell.angle_beta   90.00
_cell.angle_gamma   90.00
#
_symmetry.space_group_name_H-M   'P 1'
#
loop_
_entity.id
_entity.type
_entity.pdbx_description
1 polymer ?
#
loop_
_entity_poly.entity_id
_entity_poly.type
_entity_poly.pdbx_seq_one_letter_code
_entity_poly.pdbx_strand_id
1 'polypeptide(L)'
;MKKIGIALCAVCLVTSFISTAAESNKVTIAKCEGVDAETIANSIKNDYQQKRIVRWPGHREKLGQADPIIWINSKEITGNNDRWKVPMTVRGKNTDIQYNVVVDCKAGTADYQS
;
A
#
# COMPACT_ATOMS: atom_id res chain seq x y z
N MET A 1 -27.19 -25.85 57.85
CA MET A 1 -27.90 -24.79 57.10
C MET A 1 -26.99 -23.57 56.99
N LYS A 2 -26.51 -23.19 55.78
CA LYS A 2 -26.64 -21.86 55.14
C LYS A 2 -25.83 -21.88 53.83
N LYS A 3 -26.50 -21.43 52.76
CA LYS A 3 -26.12 -21.48 51.34
C LYS A 3 -25.17 -20.31 50.99
N ILE A 4 -24.80 -20.26 49.70
CA ILE A 4 -24.28 -19.11 48.91
C ILE A 4 -22.74 -19.14 48.81
N GLY A 5 -22.11 -19.10 47.64
CA GLY A 5 -22.57 -18.87 46.28
C GLY A 5 -21.37 -18.89 45.32
N ILE A 6 -21.66 -19.29 44.10
CA ILE A 6 -20.77 -19.42 42.95
C ILE A 6 -20.08 -18.09 42.62
N ALA A 7 -18.80 -18.14 42.24
CA ALA A 7 -18.20 -17.13 41.36
C ALA A 7 -17.13 -17.79 40.48
N LEU A 8 -17.57 -18.36 39.34
CA LEU A 8 -16.71 -18.64 38.20
C LEU A 8 -16.30 -17.29 37.59
N CYS A 9 -15.06 -16.86 37.76
CA CYS A 9 -14.45 -15.81 36.95
C CYS A 9 -13.58 -16.47 35.88
N ALA A 10 -14.20 -16.91 34.79
CA ALA A 10 -13.50 -17.25 33.55
C ALA A 10 -13.10 -15.93 32.86
N VAL A 11 -11.87 -15.49 33.11
CA VAL A 11 -11.27 -14.35 32.41
C VAL A 11 -10.82 -14.84 31.03
N CYS A 12 -11.71 -14.72 30.04
CA CYS A 12 -11.33 -14.84 28.64
C CYS A 12 -10.60 -13.55 28.22
N LEU A 13 -9.26 -13.58 28.24
CA LEU A 13 -8.42 -12.60 27.56
C LEU A 13 -8.61 -12.77 26.05
N VAL A 14 -9.61 -12.09 25.48
CA VAL A 14 -9.71 -11.87 24.04
C VAL A 14 -8.66 -10.85 23.65
N THR A 15 -7.49 -11.32 23.23
CA THR A 15 -6.54 -10.49 22.48
C THR A 15 -7.15 -10.19 21.12
N SER A 16 -7.78 -9.04 21.00
CA SER A 16 -8.22 -8.51 19.70
C SER A 16 -6.98 -8.24 18.85
N PHE A 17 -6.69 -9.11 17.89
CA PHE A 17 -5.75 -8.81 16.82
C PHE A 17 -6.35 -7.67 16.00
N ILE A 18 -5.81 -6.46 16.14
CA ILE A 18 -6.16 -5.35 15.26
C ILE A 18 -5.61 -5.72 13.88
N SER A 19 -6.48 -6.28 13.04
CA SER A 19 -6.18 -6.49 11.63
C SER A 19 -6.30 -5.12 10.96
N THR A 20 -5.18 -4.41 10.78
CA THR A 20 -5.18 -3.23 9.89
C THR A 20 -5.43 -3.75 8.49
N ALA A 21 -6.65 -3.56 7.98
CA ALA A 21 -6.97 -3.88 6.59
C ALA A 21 -6.00 -3.10 5.68
N ALA A 22 -5.38 -3.78 4.72
CA ALA A 22 -4.50 -3.13 3.75
C ALA A 22 -5.29 -2.03 3.02
N GLU A 23 -4.77 -0.81 3.02
CA GLU A 23 -5.40 0.30 2.30
C GLU A 23 -5.11 0.13 0.81
N SER A 24 -6.17 0.01 0.00
CA SER A 24 -6.07 -0.14 -1.46
C SER A 24 -6.56 1.13 -2.14
N ASN A 25 -5.74 1.66 -3.04
CA ASN A 25 -6.05 2.83 -3.84
C ASN A 25 -5.93 2.50 -5.33
N LYS A 26 -7.06 2.14 -5.96
CA LYS A 26 -7.13 1.87 -7.40
C LYS A 26 -7.27 3.17 -8.21
N VAL A 27 -6.42 3.31 -9.22
CA VAL A 27 -6.34 4.50 -10.07
C VAL A 27 -6.16 4.14 -11.54
N THR A 28 -6.55 5.07 -12.41
CA THR A 28 -6.25 5.00 -13.85
C THR A 28 -4.85 5.53 -14.14
N ILE A 29 -4.14 4.84 -15.02
CA ILE A 29 -2.82 5.19 -15.55
C ILE A 29 -2.85 5.13 -17.09
N ALA A 30 -1.81 5.66 -17.73
CA ALA A 30 -1.62 5.46 -19.16
C ALA A 30 -1.38 3.97 -19.45
N LYS A 31 -1.82 3.50 -20.62
CA LYS A 31 -1.54 2.14 -21.08
C LYS A 31 -0.03 1.93 -21.20
N CYS A 32 0.44 0.75 -20.82
CA CYS A 32 1.86 0.40 -20.71
C CYS A 32 2.16 -1.00 -21.27
N GLU A 33 1.41 -1.42 -22.28
CA GLU A 33 1.57 -2.73 -22.90
C GLU A 33 2.96 -2.85 -23.57
N GLY A 34 3.63 -3.99 -23.40
CA GLY A 34 4.91 -4.29 -24.06
C GLY A 34 6.14 -3.55 -23.52
N VAL A 35 6.02 -2.81 -22.40
CA VAL A 35 7.16 -2.12 -21.78
C VAL A 35 7.88 -3.01 -20.74
N ASP A 36 9.13 -2.68 -20.44
CA ASP A 36 9.94 -3.39 -19.44
C ASP A 36 9.70 -2.91 -17.99
N ALA A 37 10.24 -3.66 -17.03
CA ALA A 37 10.12 -3.37 -15.61
C ALA A 37 10.69 -1.99 -15.21
N GLU A 38 11.76 -1.53 -15.85
CA GLU A 38 12.37 -0.23 -15.57
C GLU A 38 11.44 0.92 -16.00
N THR A 39 10.83 0.77 -17.17
CA THR A 39 9.83 1.71 -17.68
C THR A 39 8.59 1.74 -16.78
N ILE A 40 8.12 0.58 -16.30
CA ILE A 40 7.05 0.49 -15.30
C ILE A 40 7.43 1.21 -14.00
N ALA A 41 8.64 0.97 -13.48
CA ALA A 41 9.12 1.63 -12.27
C ALA A 41 9.06 3.15 -12.39
N ASN A 42 9.58 3.68 -13.50
CA ASN A 42 9.58 5.12 -13.79
C ASN A 42 8.16 5.67 -13.95
N SER A 43 7.27 4.93 -14.62
CA SER A 43 5.86 5.30 -14.78
C SER A 43 5.14 5.43 -13.43
N ILE A 44 5.27 4.42 -12.57
CA ILE A 44 4.63 4.41 -11.24
C ILE A 44 5.20 5.48 -10.31
N LYS A 45 6.52 5.70 -10.36
CA LYS A 45 7.18 6.79 -9.62
C LYS A 45 6.60 8.15 -10.03
N ASN A 46 6.54 8.42 -11.33
CA ASN A 46 6.00 9.68 -11.85
C ASN A 46 4.51 9.85 -11.51
N ASP A 47 3.71 8.80 -11.62
CA ASP A 47 2.28 8.84 -11.27
C ASP A 47 2.08 9.22 -9.79
N TYR A 48 2.83 8.61 -8.89
CA TYR A 48 2.75 8.92 -7.46
C TYR A 48 3.15 10.37 -7.17
N GLN A 49 4.29 10.83 -7.67
CA GLN A 49 4.82 12.19 -7.42
C GLN A 49 3.89 13.26 -7.96
N GLN A 50 3.37 13.08 -9.18
CA GLN A 50 2.62 14.13 -9.85
C GLN A 50 1.15 14.17 -9.44
N LYS A 51 0.56 13.03 -9.07
CA LYS A 51 -0.90 12.92 -8.91
C LYS A 51 -1.35 12.42 -7.55
N ARG A 52 -0.64 11.45 -6.95
CA ARG A 52 -1.19 10.71 -5.81
C ARG A 52 -0.89 11.37 -4.48
N ILE A 53 0.35 11.81 -4.26
CA ILE A 53 0.72 12.48 -3.00
C ILE A 53 -0.13 13.74 -2.71
N VAL A 54 -0.58 14.45 -3.75
CA VAL A 54 -1.43 15.63 -3.61
C VAL A 54 -2.92 15.29 -3.45
N ARG A 55 -3.38 14.18 -4.05
CA ARG A 55 -4.82 13.83 -4.11
C ARG A 55 -5.25 12.88 -3.00
N TRP A 56 -4.35 12.07 -2.46
CA TRP A 56 -4.72 11.10 -1.43
C TRP A 56 -4.74 11.77 -0.05
N PRO A 57 -5.92 11.82 0.59
CA PRO A 57 -6.08 12.51 1.86
C PRO A 57 -5.21 11.85 2.92
N GLY A 58 -4.56 12.68 3.74
CA GLY A 58 -3.72 12.20 4.85
C GLY A 58 -2.35 11.65 4.47
N HIS A 59 -2.01 11.44 3.19
CA HIS A 59 -0.69 10.88 2.83
C HIS A 59 0.46 11.84 3.14
N ARG A 60 0.31 13.14 2.85
CA ARG A 60 1.32 14.16 3.21
C ARG A 60 1.51 14.29 4.71
N GLU A 61 0.43 14.16 5.48
CA GLU A 61 0.44 14.22 6.94
C GLU A 61 1.11 12.98 7.52
N LYS A 62 0.70 11.79 7.07
CA LYS A 62 1.30 10.49 7.43
C LYS A 62 2.81 10.50 7.17
N LEU A 63 3.22 10.94 5.98
CA LEU A 63 4.64 11.03 5.60
C LEU A 63 5.38 12.19 6.30
N GLY A 64 4.68 13.20 6.81
CA GLY A 64 5.28 14.42 7.37
C GLY A 64 5.99 15.30 6.33
N GLN A 65 5.72 15.11 5.03
CA GLN A 65 6.31 15.93 3.97
C GLN A 65 5.47 15.96 2.69
N ALA A 66 5.66 17.02 1.90
CA ALA A 66 4.99 17.23 0.62
C ALA A 66 5.61 16.41 -0.52
N ASP A 67 6.93 16.32 -0.55
CA ASP A 67 7.72 15.75 -1.64
C ASP A 67 8.57 14.57 -1.13
N PRO A 68 7.97 13.38 -0.94
CA PRO A 68 8.69 12.23 -0.44
C PRO A 68 9.65 11.64 -1.47
N ILE A 69 10.69 10.95 -0.98
CA ILE A 69 11.60 10.19 -1.84
C ILE A 69 10.97 8.83 -2.13
N ILE A 70 10.85 8.49 -3.41
CA ILE A 70 10.27 7.23 -3.86
C ILE A 70 11.37 6.30 -4.35
N TRP A 71 11.41 5.12 -3.74
CA TRP A 71 12.31 4.03 -4.08
C TRP A 71 11.52 2.88 -4.70
N ILE A 72 11.96 2.46 -5.89
CA ILE A 72 11.48 1.27 -6.59
C ILE A 72 12.72 0.56 -7.11
N ASN A 73 12.89 -0.71 -6.76
CA ASN A 73 13.94 -1.55 -7.31
C ASN A 73 13.38 -2.35 -8.50
N SER A 74 13.77 -1.98 -9.71
CA SER A 74 13.27 -2.66 -10.93
C SER A 74 13.61 -4.15 -10.97
N LYS A 75 14.65 -4.59 -10.24
CA LYS A 75 15.03 -6.01 -10.13
C LYS A 75 14.07 -6.82 -9.25
N GLU A 76 13.29 -6.16 -8.40
CA GLU A 76 12.28 -6.78 -7.53
C GLU A 76 10.88 -6.72 -8.13
N ILE A 77 10.72 -6.06 -9.27
CA ILE A 77 9.46 -6.03 -10.00
C ILE A 77 9.22 -7.42 -10.59
N THR A 78 8.04 -7.96 -10.31
CA THR A 78 7.61 -9.26 -10.83
C THR A 78 6.36 -9.07 -11.69
N GLY A 79 6.17 -9.93 -12.68
CA GLY A 79 5.02 -9.78 -13.57
C GLY A 79 5.21 -10.52 -14.89
N ASN A 80 4.09 -10.75 -15.58
CA ASN A 80 4.07 -11.25 -16.94
C ASN A 80 2.82 -10.72 -17.65
N ASN A 81 2.79 -10.81 -18.98
CA ASN A 81 1.62 -10.51 -19.80
C ASN A 81 0.96 -9.15 -19.48
N ASP A 82 1.77 -8.09 -19.40
CA ASP A 82 1.30 -6.71 -19.15
C ASP A 82 0.68 -6.49 -17.76
N ARG A 83 0.93 -7.40 -16.81
CA ARG A 83 0.56 -7.26 -15.40
C ARG A 83 1.80 -7.30 -14.51
N TRP A 84 1.97 -6.28 -13.69
CA TRP A 84 3.16 -6.08 -12.86
C TRP A 84 2.81 -5.93 -11.38
N LYS A 85 3.68 -6.44 -10.53
CA LYS A 85 3.74 -6.16 -9.10
C LYS A 85 5.00 -5.36 -8.84
N VAL A 86 4.84 -4.15 -8.32
CA VAL A 86 5.91 -3.19 -8.13
C VAL A 86 6.04 -2.90 -6.63
N PRO A 87 7.05 -3.48 -5.97
CA PRO A 87 7.42 -3.08 -4.63
C PRO A 87 7.91 -1.63 -4.65
N MET A 88 7.27 -0.77 -3.86
CA MET A 88 7.57 0.65 -3.80
C MET A 88 7.65 1.10 -2.35
N THR A 89 8.70 1.84 -2.00
CA THR A 89 8.81 2.52 -0.71
C THR A 89 8.73 4.02 -0.92
N VAL A 90 7.78 4.66 -0.24
CA VAL A 90 7.64 6.12 -0.18
C VAL A 90 8.18 6.59 1.16
N ARG A 91 9.38 7.17 1.14
CA ARG A 91 10.08 7.61 2.34
C ARG A 91 9.54 8.94 2.81
N GLY A 92 9.07 9.00 4.06
CA GLY A 92 8.61 10.21 4.73
C GLY A 92 9.62 10.75 5.74
N LYS A 93 9.34 11.92 6.32
CA LYS A 93 10.03 12.40 7.52
C LYS A 93 9.54 11.68 8.78
N ASN A 94 8.23 11.41 8.84
CA ASN A 94 7.60 10.79 10.00
C ASN A 94 7.63 9.26 9.91
N THR A 95 7.24 8.71 8.77
CA THR A 95 7.21 7.28 8.50
C THR A 95 7.42 7.02 7.03
N ASP A 96 7.78 5.79 6.70
CA ASP A 96 7.69 5.29 5.33
C ASP A 96 6.33 4.65 5.08
N ILE A 97 5.91 4.64 3.82
CA ILE A 97 4.80 3.80 3.37
C ILE A 97 5.35 2.79 2.37
N GLN A 98 5.13 1.52 2.64
CA GLN A 98 5.44 0.42 1.73
C GLN A 98 4.20 0.11 0.91
N TYR A 99 4.37 -0.06 -0.40
CA TYR A 99 3.31 -0.48 -1.30
C TYR A 99 3.73 -1.71 -2.09
N ASN A 100 2.75 -2.56 -2.36
CA ASN A 100 2.78 -3.52 -3.46
C ASN A 100 1.83 -3.01 -4.55
N VAL A 101 2.36 -2.27 -5.52
CA VAL A 101 1.53 -1.70 -6.58
C VAL A 101 1.23 -2.76 -7.63
N VAL A 102 -0.05 -3.07 -7.84
CA VAL A 102 -0.51 -4.00 -8.88
C VAL A 102 -0.92 -3.21 -10.11
N VAL A 103 -0.17 -3.36 -11.20
CA VAL A 103 -0.38 -2.66 -12.46
C VAL A 103 -1.01 -3.63 -13.46
N ASP A 104 -2.10 -3.21 -14.10
CA ASP A 104 -2.71 -3.88 -15.23
C ASP A 104 -2.66 -2.92 -16.44
N CYS A 105 -1.67 -3.13 -17.31
CA CYS A 105 -1.41 -2.23 -18.43
C CYS A 105 -2.50 -2.32 -19.51
N LYS A 106 -3.15 -3.47 -19.67
CA LYS A 106 -4.29 -3.66 -20.58
C LYS A 106 -5.51 -2.88 -20.12
N ALA A 107 -5.81 -2.98 -18.83
CA ALA A 107 -6.90 -2.22 -18.20
C ALA A 107 -6.55 -0.73 -18.00
N GLY A 108 -5.26 -0.36 -18.07
CA GLY A 108 -4.80 1.00 -17.78
C GLY A 108 -5.02 1.37 -16.31
N THR A 109 -4.79 0.44 -15.39
CA THR A 109 -5.02 0.66 -13.96
C THR A 109 -3.81 0.30 -13.11
N ALA A 110 -3.64 1.02 -11.99
CA ALA A 110 -2.71 0.67 -10.92
C ALA A 110 -3.48 0.64 -9.60
N ASP A 111 -3.21 -0.35 -8.76
CA ASP A 111 -3.75 -0.48 -7.42
C ASP A 111 -2.62 -0.44 -6.40
N TYR A 112 -2.60 0.59 -5.57
CA TYR A 112 -1.58 0.80 -4.55
C TYR A 112 -2.06 0.21 -3.23
N GLN A 113 -1.47 -0.92 -2.86
CA GLN A 113 -1.83 -1.68 -1.66
C GLN A 113 -0.74 -1.47 -0.59
N SER A 114 -1.08 -0.80 0.52
CA SER A 114 -0.18 -0.56 1.67
C SER A 114 -0.62 -1.28 2.93
#